data_AF-A0A1C3NZB5-F1
#
_entry.id   AF-A0A1C3NZB5-F1
#
_cell.length_a   1.000
_cell.length_b   1.000
_cell.length_c   1.000
_cell.angle_alpha   90.00
_cell.angle_beta   90.00
_cell.angle_gamma   90.00
#
_symmetry.space_group_name_H-M   'P 1'
#
loop_
_entity.id
_entity.type
_entity.pdbx_description
1 polymer ?
#
loop_
_entity_poly.entity_id
_entity_poly.type
_entity_poly.pdbx_seq_one_letter_code
_entity_poly.pdbx_strand_id
1 'polypeptide(L)' 'MEEQRLAIRNTLEYAVSNARSEAANTHLRQFTRRACGFHSPDALIAKATLTLGGLNITLPGRVT' A
#
# COMPACT_ATOMS: atom_id res chain seq x y z
N MET A 1 -15.35 8.47 -19.90
CA MET A 1 -16.69 8.30 -19.31
C MET A 1 -17.16 6.86 -19.33
N GLU A 2 -17.05 6.16 -20.46
CA GLU A 2 -17.49 4.76 -20.59
C GLU A 2 -16.64 3.77 -19.79
N GLU A 3 -15.32 3.98 -19.77
CA GLU A 3 -14.37 3.19 -18.97
C GLU A 3 -14.63 3.30 -17.45
N GLN A 4 -14.95 4.50 -16.95
CA GLN A 4 -15.33 4.69 -15.54
C GLN A 4 -16.65 3.98 -15.20
N ARG A 5 -17.63 4.01 -16.11
CA ARG A 5 -18.88 3.26 -15.92
C ARG A 5 -18.65 1.76 -15.87
N LEU A 6 -17.75 1.25 -16.71
CA LEU A 6 -17.34 -0.16 -16.70
C LEU A 6 -16.64 -0.54 -15.39
N ALA A 7 -15.70 0.28 -14.92
CA ALA A 7 -15.01 0.05 -13.65
C ALA A 7 -15.98 0.05 -12.44
N ILE A 8 -16.94 0.97 -12.42
CA ILE A 8 -17.98 1.02 -11.38
C ILE A 8 -18.83 -0.25 -11.43
N ARG A 9 -19.29 -0.66 -12.62
CA ARG A 9 -20.08 -1.90 -12.78
C ARG A 9 -19.29 -3.12 -12.32
N ASN A 10 -18.03 -3.25 -12.71
CA ASN A 10 -17.19 -4.39 -12.33
C ASN A 10 -16.96 -4.46 -10.82
N THR A 11 -16.83 -3.29 -10.18
CA THR A 11 -16.70 -3.20 -8.72
C THR A 11 -18.00 -3.63 -8.02
N LEU A 12 -19.16 -3.21 -8.54
CA LEU A 12 -20.45 -3.52 -7.94
C LEU A 12 -20.89 -4.97 -8.17
N GLU A 13 -20.67 -5.51 -9.37
CA GLU A 13 -21.14 -6.86 -9.74
C GLU A 13 -20.16 -7.96 -9.39
N TYR A 14 -18.85 -7.72 -9.55
CA TYR A 14 -17.83 -8.76 -9.44
C TYR A 14 -16.83 -8.51 -8.31
N ALA A 15 -16.96 -7.40 -7.55
CA ALA A 15 -16.00 -6.95 -6.55
C ALA A 15 -14.56 -6.79 -7.09
N VAL A 16 -14.40 -6.67 -8.42
CA VAL A 16 -13.11 -6.49 -9.07
C VAL A 16 -12.84 -5.00 -9.16
N SER A 17 -11.92 -4.50 -8.34
CA SER A 17 -11.45 -3.12 -8.40
C SER A 17 -9.95 -3.02 -8.21
N ASN A 18 -9.33 -2.07 -8.92
CA ASN A 18 -7.90 -1.77 -8.77
C ASN A 18 -7.59 -0.96 -7.51
N ALA A 19 -8.60 -0.56 -6.74
CA ALA A 19 -8.48 0.37 -5.61
C ALA A 19 -7.41 -0.05 -4.59
N ARG A 20 -7.33 -1.34 -4.25
CA ARG A 20 -6.32 -1.87 -3.30
C ARG A 20 -4.90 -1.74 -3.87
N SER A 21 -4.71 -2.11 -5.13
CA SER A 21 -3.41 -2.04 -5.81
C SER A 21 -2.97 -0.59 -6.02
N GLU A 22 -3.90 0.30 -6.38
CA GLU A 22 -3.64 1.73 -6.52
C GLU A 22 -3.29 2.41 -5.20
N ALA A 23 -4.00 2.07 -4.12
CA ALA A 23 -3.66 2.53 -2.78
C ALA A 23 -2.25 2.09 -2.37
N ALA A 24 -1.90 0.81 -2.59
CA ALA A 24 -0.56 0.30 -2.32
C ALA A 24 0.51 1.04 -3.14
N ASN A 25 0.29 1.23 -4.44
CA ASN A 25 1.21 1.97 -5.32
C ASN A 25 1.41 3.43 -4.88
N THR A 26 0.33 4.08 -4.43
CA THR A 26 0.37 5.45 -3.91
C THR A 26 1.22 5.53 -2.64
N HIS A 27 1.02 4.61 -1.69
CA HIS A 27 1.85 4.52 -0.49
C HIS A 27 3.32 4.26 -0.81
N LEU A 28 3.62 3.34 -1.73
CA LEU A 28 4.99 3.05 -2.13
C LEU A 28 5.68 4.28 -2.75
N ARG A 29 5.01 5.03 -3.64
CA ARG A 29 5.55 6.29 -4.18
C ARG A 29 5.86 7.30 -3.09
N GLN A 30 4.97 7.45 -2.10
CA GLN A 30 5.20 8.33 -0.96
C GLN A 30 6.39 7.87 -0.12
N PHE A 31 6.52 6.56 0.12
CA PHE A 31 7.63 5.99 0.89
C PHE A 31 8.95 6.17 0.18
N THR A 32 9.03 5.90 -1.12
CA THR A 32 10.24 6.11 -1.92
C THR A 32 10.69 7.56 -1.88
N ARG A 33 9.77 8.53 -1.97
CA ARG A 33 10.12 9.96 -1.86
C ARG A 33 10.69 10.31 -0.48
N ARG A 34 10.19 9.68 0.59
CA ARG A 34 10.71 9.86 1.96
C ARG A 34 12.01 9.10 2.21
N ALA A 35 12.30 8.07 1.42
CA ALA A 35 13.49 7.24 1.56
C ALA A 35 14.76 7.90 1.03
N CYS A 36 14.66 8.98 0.24
CA CYS A 36 15.78 9.86 -0.10
C CYS A 36 16.28 10.55 1.19
N GLY A 37 17.15 9.89 1.94
CA GLY A 37 17.59 10.28 3.29
C GLY A 37 17.75 9.10 4.25
N PHE A 38 17.34 7.90 3.85
CA PHE A 38 17.60 6.67 4.61
C PHE A 38 19.06 6.24 4.42
N HIS A 39 19.62 5.63 5.46
CA HIS A 39 20.98 5.09 5.43
C HIS A 39 21.09 3.79 4.60
N SER A 40 19.98 3.07 4.38
CA SER A 40 19.95 1.84 3.59
C SER A 40 18.60 1.62 2.90
N PRO A 41 18.56 0.85 1.79
CA PRO A 41 17.31 0.46 1.14
C PRO A 41 16.43 -0.46 2.03
N ASP A 42 17.03 -1.21 2.95
CA ASP A 42 16.30 -2.12 3.85
C ASP A 42 15.30 -1.37 4.74
N ALA A 43 15.61 -0.13 5.12
CA ALA A 43 14.68 0.70 5.90
C ALA A 43 13.38 1.02 5.12
N LEU A 44 13.46 1.19 3.79
CA LEU A 44 12.28 1.35 2.94
C LEU A 44 11.50 0.04 2.81
N ILE A 45 12.18 -1.08 2.60
CA ILE A 45 11.57 -2.41 2.48
C ILE A 45 10.83 -2.77 3.77
N ALA A 46 11.46 -2.56 4.92
CA ALA A 46 10.84 -2.77 6.23
C ALA A 46 9.59 -1.91 6.39
N LYS A 47 9.67 -0.62 6.07
CA LYS A 47 8.51 0.29 6.16
C LYS A 47 7.34 -0.13 5.26
N ALA A 48 7.63 -0.52 4.03
CA ALA A 48 6.62 -1.02 3.10
C ALA A 48 5.96 -2.30 3.64
N THR A 49 6.76 -3.24 4.13
CA THR A 49 6.27 -4.52 4.67
C THR A 49 5.42 -4.34 5.91
N LEU A 50 5.82 -3.48 6.84
CA LEU A 50 5.08 -3.20 8.07
C LEU A 50 3.74 -2.48 7.82
N THR A 51 3.66 -1.67 6.75
CA THR A 51 2.44 -0.90 6.48
C THR A 51 1.49 -1.61 5.51
N LEU A 52 2.02 -2.29 4.49
CA LEU A 52 1.24 -2.86 3.38
C LEU A 52 1.27 -4.40 3.34
N GLY A 53 2.19 -5.04 4.07
CA GLY A 53 2.39 -6.49 4.02
C GLY A 53 1.31 -7.32 4.71
N GLY A 54 0.33 -6.69 5.37
CA GLY A 54 -0.77 -7.37 6.06
C GLY A 54 -0.35 -8.20 7.28
N LEU A 55 0.91 -8.07 7.71
CA LEU A 55 1.42 -8.75 8.89
C LEU A 55 0.99 -8.00 10.15
N ASN A 56 0.20 -8.67 10.98
CA ASN A 56 -0.12 -8.19 12.32
C ASN A 56 1.00 -8.58 13.29
N ILE A 57 2.06 -7.79 13.33
CA ILE A 57 3.18 -8.01 14.26
C ILE A 57 3.09 -7.07 15.46
N THR A 58 3.33 -7.60 16.65
CA THR A 58 3.56 -6.79 17.84
C THR A 58 4.97 -6.21 17.77
N LEU A 59 5.06 -4.89 17.69
CA LEU A 59 6.35 -4.22 17.58
C LEU A 59 7.11 -4.31 18.92
N PRO A 60 8.38 -4.76 18.94
CA PRO A 60 9.17 -4.80 20.15
C PRO A 60 9.33 -3.39 20.73
N GLY A 61 9.20 -3.27 22.06
CA GLY A 61 9.19 -1.97 22.77
C GLY A 61 7.82 -1.27 22.81
N ARG A 62 6.80 -1.82 22.13
CA ARG A 62 5.40 -1.46 22.34
C ARG A 62 4.69 -2.58 23.09
N VAL A 63 5.08 -2.79 24.35
CA VAL A 63 4.29 -3.59 25.29
C VAL A 63 3.00 -2.82 25.58
N THR A 64 1.86 -3.41 25.20
CA THR A 64 0.54 -3.04 25.74
C THR A 64 0.39 -3.59 27.15
#